data_AF-A0A2V6H570-F1
#
_entry.id   AF-A0A2V6H570-F1
#
_cell.length_a   1.000
_cell.length_b   1.000
_cell.length_c   1.000
_cell.angle_alpha   90.00
_cell.angle_beta   90.00
_cell.angle_gamma   90.00
#
_symmetry.space_group_name_H-M   'P 1'
#
loop_
_entity.id
_entity.type
_entity.pdbx_description
1 polymer ?
#
loop_
_entity_poly.entity_id
_entity_poly.type
_entity_poly.pdbx_seq_one_letter_code
_entity_poly.pdbx_strand_id
1 'polypeptide(L)'
;MKGKTKPMQSCFQNRWRVAANCGFALLLFQWCGCAAHLATVQTEPARLPTGLSVEEPLGSATKYLIAAEREQPSAALGHDLLAAKISYGVLERQPKNESARSIYNFAVARIVQDVDRTDLEPWRHPVTVVTDERRYTLVSPKP
;
A
#
# COMPACT_ATOMS: atom_id res chain seq x y z
N MET A 1 34.52 -0.33 -63.88
CA MET A 1 33.66 -0.65 -65.06
C MET A 1 32.83 -1.88 -64.69
N LYS A 2 31.61 -1.65 -64.20
CA LYS A 2 30.31 -1.78 -64.89
C LYS A 2 29.94 -3.24 -65.22
N GLY A 3 28.85 -3.67 -64.59
CA GLY A 3 28.37 -5.04 -64.52
C GLY A 3 27.65 -5.55 -65.77
N LYS A 4 27.31 -6.85 -65.71
CA LYS A 4 26.43 -7.54 -66.65
C LYS A 4 25.24 -8.09 -65.89
N THR A 5 24.04 -7.76 -66.35
CA THR A 5 22.75 -8.32 -65.96
C THR A 5 22.40 -9.54 -66.81
N LYS A 6 21.72 -10.53 -66.21
CA LYS A 6 20.79 -11.45 -66.90
C LYS A 6 19.56 -11.70 -66.01
N PRO A 7 18.36 -11.82 -66.59
CA PRO A 7 17.10 -11.92 -65.86
C PRO A 7 16.76 -13.39 -65.54
N MET A 8 16.03 -13.62 -64.45
CA MET A 8 15.46 -14.92 -64.13
C MET A 8 13.95 -14.78 -63.93
N GLN A 9 13.20 -15.42 -64.84
CA GLN A 9 11.75 -15.44 -64.92
C GLN A 9 11.13 -16.23 -63.76
N SER A 10 10.00 -15.71 -63.29
CA SER A 10 9.19 -16.23 -62.20
C SER A 10 8.40 -17.47 -62.61
N CYS A 11 8.55 -18.53 -61.82
CA CYS A 11 7.77 -19.76 -61.96
C CYS A 11 6.42 -19.58 -61.26
N PHE A 12 5.40 -19.19 -62.04
CA PHE A 12 4.03 -18.96 -61.61
C PHE A 12 3.20 -20.24 -61.69
N GLN A 13 3.51 -21.31 -60.95
CA GLN A 13 2.59 -22.46 -60.80
C GLN A 13 2.86 -23.19 -59.48
N ASN A 14 2.23 -22.72 -58.38
CA ASN A 14 1.90 -23.55 -57.21
C ASN A 14 0.85 -22.88 -56.31
N ARG A 15 -0.07 -22.15 -56.93
CA ARG A 15 -1.37 -21.79 -56.35
C ARG A 15 -2.24 -23.05 -56.42
N TRP A 16 -2.74 -23.55 -55.29
CA TRP A 16 -3.80 -24.60 -55.13
C TRP A 16 -3.42 -25.93 -54.47
N ARG A 17 -2.44 -25.98 -53.55
CA ARG A 17 -2.34 -27.10 -52.59
C ARG A 17 -2.19 -26.74 -51.12
N VAL A 18 -2.09 -25.45 -50.78
CA VAL A 18 -1.92 -25.02 -49.38
C VAL A 18 -3.25 -24.60 -48.72
N ALA A 19 -4.33 -24.48 -49.49
CA ALA A 19 -5.64 -24.02 -48.99
C ALA A 19 -6.41 -25.07 -48.15
N ALA A 20 -5.95 -26.32 -48.08
CA ALA A 20 -6.70 -27.39 -47.38
C ALA A 20 -6.31 -27.61 -45.91
N ASN A 21 -5.20 -27.03 -45.42
CA ASN A 21 -4.72 -27.29 -44.04
C ASN A 21 -4.77 -26.07 -43.10
N CYS A 22 -5.21 -24.90 -43.55
CA CYS A 22 -5.33 -23.71 -42.69
C CYS A 22 -6.75 -23.48 -42.15
N GLY A 23 -7.74 -24.28 -42.57
CA GLY A 23 -9.15 -24.10 -42.20
C GLY A 23 -9.57 -24.70 -40.86
N PHE A 24 -8.74 -25.54 -40.23
CA PHE A 24 -9.11 -26.25 -39.00
C PHE A 24 -8.47 -25.69 -37.72
N ALA A 25 -7.49 -24.79 -37.83
CA ALA A 25 -6.77 -24.25 -36.67
C ALA A 25 -7.34 -22.91 -36.15
N LEU A 26 -8.26 -22.27 -36.88
CA LEU A 26 -8.83 -20.96 -36.50
C LEU A 26 -10.15 -21.04 -35.72
N LEU A 27 -10.65 -22.24 -35.42
CA LEU A 27 -11.91 -22.44 -34.68
C LEU A 27 -11.74 -22.73 -33.18
N LEU A 28 -10.51 -22.73 -32.64
CA LEU A 28 -10.25 -23.04 -31.22
C LEU A 28 -9.79 -21.83 -30.38
N PHE A 29 -9.79 -20.62 -30.93
CA PHE A 29 -9.32 -19.42 -30.20
C PHE A 29 -10.45 -18.48 -29.74
N GLN A 30 -11.68 -18.96 -29.69
CA GLN A 30 -12.86 -18.12 -29.47
C GLN A 30 -13.64 -18.46 -28.19
N TRP A 31 -12.94 -18.91 -27.15
CA TRP A 31 -13.52 -19.03 -25.81
C TRP A 31 -12.50 -18.92 -24.67
N CYS A 32 -11.76 -17.81 -24.64
CA CYS A 32 -11.12 -17.36 -23.39
C CYS A 32 -11.31 -15.85 -23.23
N GLY A 33 -12.57 -15.42 -23.34
CA GLY A 33 -12.99 -14.14 -22.77
C GLY A 33 -13.05 -14.29 -21.26
N CYS A 34 -11.89 -14.27 -20.59
CA CYS A 34 -11.86 -13.94 -19.19
C CYS A 34 -12.36 -12.51 -19.09
N ALA A 35 -13.66 -12.35 -18.84
CA ALA A 35 -14.20 -11.10 -18.35
C ALA A 35 -13.34 -10.75 -17.14
N ALA A 36 -12.47 -9.76 -17.29
CA ALA A 36 -11.83 -9.10 -16.17
C ALA A 36 -12.94 -8.35 -15.43
N HIS A 37 -13.78 -9.10 -14.73
CA HIS A 37 -14.63 -8.59 -13.69
C HIS A 37 -13.64 -8.21 -12.59
N LEU A 38 -13.05 -7.02 -12.74
CA LEU A 38 -12.38 -6.34 -11.65
C LEU A 38 -13.39 -6.42 -10.51
N ALA A 39 -13.03 -7.15 -9.46
CA ALA A 39 -13.82 -7.20 -8.26
C ALA A 39 -13.92 -5.73 -7.80
N THR A 40 -15.08 -5.12 -7.99
CA THR A 40 -15.36 -3.83 -7.39
C THR A 40 -15.38 -4.09 -5.89
N VAL A 41 -14.26 -3.81 -5.23
CA VAL A 41 -14.17 -3.82 -3.78
C VAL A 41 -15.16 -2.75 -3.32
N GLN A 42 -16.34 -3.18 -2.89
CA GLN A 42 -17.21 -2.32 -2.13
C GLN A 42 -16.54 -2.11 -0.78
N THR A 43 -15.84 -0.99 -0.65
CA THR A 43 -15.44 -0.48 0.65
C THR A 43 -16.71 0.02 1.33
N GLU A 44 -17.43 -0.87 2.03
CA GLU A 44 -18.36 -0.38 3.02
C GLU A 44 -17.52 0.26 4.14
N PRO A 45 -17.65 1.56 4.42
CA PRO A 45 -17.00 2.14 5.59
C PRO A 45 -17.49 1.36 6.80
N ALA A 46 -16.56 0.83 7.60
CA ALA A 46 -16.90 0.11 8.82
C ALA A 46 -17.89 0.97 9.62
N ARG A 47 -19.16 0.55 9.69
CA ARG A 47 -20.14 1.25 10.50
C ARG A 47 -19.77 0.98 11.95
N LEU A 48 -19.16 1.99 12.56
CA LEU A 48 -18.93 2.03 13.99
C LEU A 48 -20.29 1.81 14.69
N PRO A 49 -20.40 0.85 15.61
CA PRO A 49 -21.65 0.60 16.31
C PRO A 49 -22.13 1.89 16.98
N THR A 50 -23.43 2.19 16.83
CA THR A 50 -24.12 3.42 17.28
C THR A 50 -24.11 3.65 18.81
N GLY A 51 -23.29 2.91 19.56
CA GLY A 51 -23.01 3.13 20.98
C GLY A 51 -21.62 3.69 21.28
N LEU A 52 -20.75 3.85 20.28
CA LEU A 52 -19.48 4.54 20.45
C LEU A 52 -19.77 6.04 20.45
N SER A 53 -19.97 6.62 21.63
CA SER A 53 -19.65 8.03 21.82
C SER A 53 -18.27 8.21 21.20
N VAL A 54 -18.20 8.97 20.10
CA VAL A 54 -16.92 9.37 19.54
C VAL A 54 -16.30 10.20 20.65
N GLU A 55 -15.49 9.56 21.48
CA GLU A 55 -14.52 10.25 22.30
C GLU A 55 -13.70 11.03 21.28
N GLU A 56 -14.01 12.32 21.18
CA GLU A 56 -13.38 13.29 20.29
C GLU A 56 -11.85 13.10 20.16
N PRO A 57 -11.11 12.69 21.23
CA PRO A 57 -9.70 12.32 21.10
C PRO A 57 -9.38 11.19 20.11
N LEU A 58 -10.13 10.08 20.10
CA LEU A 58 -9.80 8.90 19.25
C LEU A 58 -10.06 9.17 17.76
N GLY A 59 -10.96 10.10 17.44
CA GLY A 59 -11.17 10.56 16.07
C GLY A 59 -9.92 11.23 15.50
N SER A 60 -9.23 12.06 16.30
CA SER A 60 -7.97 12.70 15.91
C SER A 60 -6.82 11.69 15.76
N ALA A 61 -6.73 10.69 16.66
CA ALA A 61 -5.72 9.63 16.52
C ALA A 61 -5.87 8.87 15.20
N THR A 62 -7.10 8.53 14.82
CA THR A 62 -7.39 7.86 13.54
C THR A 62 -6.99 8.72 12.34
N LYS A 63 -7.20 10.04 12.39
CA LYS A 63 -6.79 10.95 11.31
C LYS A 63 -5.27 10.95 11.10
N TYR A 64 -4.50 10.92 12.19
CA TYR A 64 -3.05 10.84 12.09
C TYR A 64 -2.58 9.53 11.47
N LEU A 65 -3.16 8.40 11.86
CA LEU A 65 -2.85 7.12 11.22
C LEU A 65 -3.12 7.11 9.72
N ILE A 66 -4.25 7.70 9.29
CA ILE A 66 -4.61 7.80 7.87
C ILE A 66 -3.64 8.73 7.13
N ALA A 67 -3.21 9.84 7.73
CA ALA A 67 -2.21 10.73 7.14
C ALA A 67 -0.87 10.00 6.94
N ALA A 68 -0.43 9.26 7.96
CA ALA A 68 0.82 8.52 7.97
C ALA A 68 0.92 7.44 6.87
N GLU A 69 -0.21 6.90 6.36
CA GLU A 69 -0.21 5.91 5.27
C GLU A 69 0.34 6.44 3.95
N ARG A 70 0.29 7.76 3.73
CA ARG A 70 0.66 8.40 2.46
C ARG A 70 2.04 9.03 2.51
N GLU A 71 2.73 8.91 3.63
CA GLU A 71 3.95 9.64 3.91
C GLU A 71 5.19 8.76 3.88
N GLN A 72 6.35 9.42 3.74
CA GLN A 72 7.64 8.76 3.92
C GLN A 72 7.80 8.35 5.39
N PRO A 73 8.55 7.27 5.68
CA PRO A 73 8.69 6.73 7.04
C PRO A 73 9.05 7.76 8.11
N SER A 74 9.88 8.76 7.80
CA SER A 74 10.27 9.81 8.75
C SER A 74 9.11 10.76 9.14
N ALA A 75 8.20 11.04 8.21
CA ALA A 75 7.02 11.88 8.47
C ALA A 75 5.89 11.05 9.09
N ALA A 76 5.70 9.82 8.61
CA ALA A 76 4.78 8.84 9.17
C ALA A 76 5.05 8.58 10.66
N LEU A 77 6.33 8.45 11.04
CA LEU A 77 6.76 8.31 12.44
C LEU A 77 6.20 9.40 13.36
N GLY A 78 6.17 10.66 12.90
CA GLY A 78 5.62 11.77 13.67
C GLY A 78 4.12 11.64 13.92
N HIS A 79 3.37 11.29 12.87
CA HIS A 79 1.93 11.06 12.95
C HIS A 79 1.58 9.84 13.81
N ASP A 80 2.33 8.74 13.69
CA ASP A 80 2.12 7.55 14.50
C ASP A 80 2.43 7.82 15.99
N LEU A 81 3.44 8.66 16.31
CA LEU A 81 3.72 9.13 17.67
C LEU A 81 2.57 9.98 18.26
N LEU A 82 1.95 10.84 17.45
CA LEU A 82 0.78 11.62 17.87
C LEU A 82 -0.42 10.70 18.15
N ALA A 83 -0.70 9.76 17.24
CA ALA A 83 -1.77 8.77 17.43
C ALA A 83 -1.57 7.95 18.71
N ALA A 84 -0.36 7.41 18.93
CA ALA A 84 -0.02 6.68 20.14
C ALA A 84 -0.23 7.53 21.40
N LYS A 85 0.23 8.79 21.40
CA LYS A 85 0.10 9.68 22.57
C LYS A 85 -1.36 9.98 22.90
N ILE A 86 -2.19 10.25 21.89
CA ILE A 86 -3.60 10.55 22.07
C ILE A 86 -4.33 9.33 22.64
N SER A 87 -4.13 8.15 22.04
CA SER A 87 -4.77 6.90 22.49
C SER A 87 -4.30 6.49 23.89
N TYR A 88 -3.03 6.67 24.20
CA TYR A 88 -2.52 6.46 25.56
C TYR A 88 -3.20 7.39 26.57
N GLY A 89 -3.38 8.68 26.23
CA GLY A 89 -4.10 9.63 27.08
C GLY A 89 -5.57 9.25 27.35
N VAL A 90 -6.21 8.54 26.42
CA VAL A 90 -7.54 7.94 26.65
C VAL A 90 -7.43 6.73 27.59
N LEU A 91 -6.45 5.85 27.39
CA LEU A 91 -6.23 4.69 28.26
C LEU A 91 -5.90 5.06 29.70
N GLU A 92 -5.20 6.17 29.94
CA GLU A 92 -4.92 6.68 31.30
C GLU A 92 -6.22 6.99 32.07
N ARG A 93 -7.27 7.44 31.36
CA ARG A 93 -8.58 7.78 31.94
C ARG A 93 -9.54 6.60 31.91
N GLN A 94 -9.44 5.77 30.87
CA GLN A 94 -10.32 4.64 30.60
C GLN A 94 -9.49 3.38 30.25
N PRO A 95 -8.90 2.69 31.24
CA PRO A 95 -7.96 1.59 30.98
C PRO A 95 -8.58 0.38 30.25
N LYS A 96 -9.91 0.25 30.28
CA LYS A 96 -10.69 -0.82 29.62
C LYS A 96 -11.23 -0.41 28.24
N ASN A 97 -10.84 0.74 27.71
CA ASN A 97 -11.26 1.19 26.39
C ASN A 97 -10.51 0.40 25.30
N GLU A 98 -11.18 -0.60 24.75
CA GLU A 98 -10.59 -1.51 23.76
C GLU A 98 -10.21 -0.80 22.45
N SER A 99 -10.98 0.21 22.02
CA SER A 99 -10.66 1.02 20.85
C SER A 99 -9.37 1.80 21.02
N ALA A 100 -9.20 2.47 22.17
CA ALA A 100 -7.97 3.18 22.49
C ALA A 100 -6.77 2.23 22.57
N ARG A 101 -6.95 1.04 23.15
CA ARG A 101 -5.91 0.00 23.22
C ARG A 101 -5.49 -0.49 21.83
N SER A 102 -6.46 -0.74 20.95
CA SER A 102 -6.20 -1.17 19.58
C SER A 102 -5.41 -0.12 18.79
N ILE A 103 -5.85 1.14 18.82
CA ILE A 103 -5.16 2.24 18.13
C ILE A 103 -3.75 2.45 18.70
N TYR A 104 -3.59 2.42 20.03
CA TYR A 104 -2.29 2.54 20.66
C TYR A 104 -1.32 1.44 20.22
N ASN A 105 -1.75 0.17 20.28
CA ASN A 105 -0.90 -0.96 19.90
C ASN A 105 -0.53 -0.91 18.41
N PHE A 106 -1.48 -0.53 17.55
CA PHE A 106 -1.23 -0.37 16.12
C PHE A 106 -0.21 0.75 15.84
N ALA A 107 -0.39 1.92 16.46
CA ALA A 107 0.53 3.04 16.33
C ALA A 107 1.94 2.69 16.82
N VAL A 108 2.07 2.02 17.97
CA VAL A 108 3.36 1.55 18.50
C VAL A 108 4.04 0.58 17.54
N ALA A 109 3.31 -0.37 16.94
CA ALA A 109 3.88 -1.28 15.96
C ALA A 109 4.43 -0.54 14.74
N ARG A 110 3.71 0.46 14.23
CA ARG A 110 4.18 1.31 13.11
C ARG A 110 5.39 2.16 13.49
N ILE A 111 5.41 2.75 14.69
CA ILE A 111 6.57 3.49 15.20
C ILE A 111 7.83 2.61 15.19
N VAL A 112 7.73 1.38 15.71
CA VAL A 112 8.88 0.45 15.71
C VAL A 112 9.32 0.13 14.28
N GLN A 113 8.37 -0.10 13.38
CA GLN A 113 8.66 -0.35 11.96
C GLN A 113 9.32 0.84 11.28
N ASP A 114 8.85 2.07 11.54
CA ASP A 114 9.37 3.27 10.89
C ASP A 114 10.74 3.66 11.46
N VAL A 115 10.99 3.45 12.76
CA VAL A 115 12.33 3.58 13.36
C VAL A 115 13.33 2.67 12.65
N ASP A 116 12.96 1.42 12.40
CA ASP A 116 13.79 0.45 11.67
C ASP A 116 14.03 0.89 10.21
N ARG A 117 12.96 1.27 9.49
CA ARG A 117 13.04 1.71 8.08
C ARG A 117 13.81 3.01 7.87
N THR A 118 13.89 3.85 8.89
CA THR A 118 14.63 5.13 8.85
C THR A 118 16.04 5.02 9.37
N ASP A 119 16.50 3.80 9.72
CA ASP A 119 17.83 3.55 10.30
C ASP A 119 18.11 4.41 11.54
N LEU A 120 17.05 4.66 12.32
CA LEU A 120 17.16 5.40 13.57
C LEU A 120 17.60 4.43 14.68
N GLU A 121 18.58 4.84 15.48
CA GLU A 121 19.04 4.07 16.64
C GLU A 121 18.81 4.81 17.98
N PRO A 122 17.55 5.03 18.43
CA PRO A 122 17.24 5.74 19.69
C PRO A 122 17.88 5.15 20.96
N TRP A 123 18.25 3.87 20.90
CA TRP A 123 18.94 3.16 21.98
C TRP A 123 20.44 3.50 22.05
N ARG A 124 21.05 4.03 20.98
CA ARG A 124 22.45 4.48 20.98
C ARG A 124 22.55 5.97 21.25
N HIS A 125 21.70 6.76 20.59
CA HIS A 125 21.68 8.21 20.73
C HIS A 125 20.23 8.72 20.73
N PRO A 126 19.89 9.70 21.60
CA PRO A 126 18.56 10.31 21.57
C PRO A 126 18.22 10.87 20.18
N VAL A 127 17.04 10.52 19.67
CA VAL A 127 16.53 11.02 18.39
C VAL A 127 15.38 11.98 18.65
N THR A 128 15.42 13.16 18.04
CA THR A 128 14.31 14.12 18.11
C THR A 128 13.45 14.01 16.86
N VAL A 129 12.15 13.79 17.06
CA VAL A 129 11.13 13.84 16.02
C VAL A 129 10.27 15.08 16.25
N VAL A 130 10.26 15.97 15.26
CA VAL A 130 9.44 17.19 15.30
C VAL A 130 8.19 16.96 14.47
N THR A 131 7.05 17.27 15.06
CA THR A 131 5.73 17.30 14.42
C THR A 131 5.18 18.72 14.48
N ASP A 132 4.16 19.01 13.70
CA ASP A 132 3.52 20.34 13.68
C ASP A 132 2.98 20.75 15.05
N GLU A 133 2.56 19.78 15.86
CA GLU A 133 1.99 20.04 17.19
C GLU A 133 3.01 19.95 18.33
N ARG A 134 3.99 19.05 18.22
CA ARG A 134 4.89 18.68 19.33
C ARG A 134 6.26 18.19 18.90
N ARG A 135 7.18 18.23 19.85
CA ARG A 135 8.49 17.58 19.78
C ARG A 135 8.50 16.31 20.64
N TYR A 136 8.95 15.21 20.04
CA TYR A 136 9.19 13.94 20.72
C TYR A 136 10.70 13.67 20.76
N THR A 137 11.16 13.06 21.84
CA THR A 137 12.53 12.55 21.95
C THR A 137 12.46 11.06 22.22
N LEU A 138 12.89 10.26 21.24
CA LEU A 138 13.04 8.83 21.37
C LEU A 138 14.37 8.55 22.06
N VAL A 139 14.32 7.80 23.15
CA VAL A 139 15.49 7.45 23.98
C VAL A 139 15.39 6.00 24.39
N SER A 140 16.52 5.40 24.75
CA SER A 140 16.52 4.13 25.47
C SER A 140 15.64 4.22 26.73
N PRO A 141 14.86 3.18 27.06
CA PRO A 141 14.24 3.09 28.38
C PRO A 141 15.33 3.23 29.45
N LYS A 142 15.01 3.96 30.52
CA LYS A 142 15.89 4.04 31.69
C LYS A 142 15.94 2.65 32.35
N PRO A 143 17.12 2.16 32.75
CA PRO A 143 17.25 0.92 33.50
C PRO A 143 16.52 1.00 34.85
#